data_AF-B1K1X7-F1
#
_entry.id   AF-B1K1X7-F1
#
_cell.length_a   1.000
_cell.length_b   1.000
_cell.length_c   1.000
_cell.angle_alpha   90.00
_cell.angle_beta   90.00
_cell.angle_gamma   90.00
#
_symmetry.space_group_name_H-M   'P 1'
#
loop_
_entity.id
_entity.type
_entity.pdbx_description
1 polymer ?
#
loop_
_entity_poly.entity_id
_entity_poly.type
_entity_poly.pdbx_seq_one_letter_code
_entity_poly.pdbx_strand_id
1 'polypeptide(L)'
;MKIGFLNCGGTITENYQSDGTIKRLLARDLIVSSGQADWIGHDIDPVDSCDLTFASLCRARDVMRQDRESEAFVLCCGTDAMEDVAYAAALLFDRDRPVVLTGAAIPGGHANADGPRNLADSAHLARALPQGAGALVAFAGRIFDPVSIVKVWPQAIQPFGPETAIRGSIEADIVTLTGSGTVDDSYAELDVSDLGARVAIVTETFGALVGLPAISELDGIVVAGKGAGGFSAQSESFLSEAATHIPVVLSTRCAHGFRVNPAVTKYAYDRAHNLGLVTAGYDGLNASKARIRLIVELGRANRSAKAGR
;
A
#
# COMPACT_ATOMS: atom_id res chain seq x y z
N MET A 1 -5.81 -16.50 -20.80
CA MET A 1 -6.02 -15.38 -19.88
C MET A 1 -5.12 -14.23 -20.30
N LYS A 2 -5.69 -13.20 -20.94
CA LYS A 2 -4.95 -11.96 -21.24
C LYS A 2 -4.70 -11.16 -19.96
N ILE A 3 -3.49 -10.63 -19.79
CA ILE A 3 -3.12 -9.82 -18.63
C ILE A 3 -2.85 -8.38 -19.08
N GLY A 4 -3.47 -7.42 -18.42
CA GLY A 4 -3.14 -6.00 -18.55
C GLY A 4 -1.96 -5.65 -17.64
N PHE A 5 -0.94 -5.00 -18.18
CA PHE A 5 0.23 -4.58 -17.44
C PHE A 5 0.23 -3.08 -17.18
N LEU A 6 0.15 -2.68 -15.92
CA LEU A 6 0.09 -1.29 -15.47
C LEU A 6 1.47 -0.86 -14.96
N ASN A 7 2.18 -0.06 -15.75
CA ASN A 7 3.51 0.41 -15.41
C ASN A 7 3.44 1.74 -14.64
N CYS A 8 3.69 1.69 -13.32
CA CYS A 8 3.83 2.85 -12.44
C CYS A 8 5.30 3.15 -12.10
N GLY A 9 6.28 2.58 -12.82
CA GLY A 9 7.68 2.94 -12.67
C GLY A 9 8.42 2.13 -11.61
N GLY A 10 9.32 2.81 -10.91
CA GLY A 10 10.25 2.22 -9.94
C GLY A 10 11.47 1.55 -10.58
N THR A 11 12.29 0.95 -9.72
CA THR A 11 13.57 0.29 -10.08
C THR A 11 13.45 -0.70 -11.23
N ILE A 12 12.33 -1.41 -11.35
CA ILE A 12 12.08 -2.35 -12.47
C ILE A 12 12.14 -1.67 -13.84
N THR A 13 11.86 -0.36 -13.91
CA THR A 13 11.95 0.42 -15.15
C THR A 13 13.31 1.07 -15.35
N GLU A 14 14.18 1.11 -14.35
CA GLU A 14 15.40 1.91 -14.41
C GLU A 14 16.46 1.29 -15.31
N ASN A 15 16.97 2.09 -16.25
CA ASN A 15 18.12 1.76 -17.07
C ASN A 15 19.16 2.89 -16.95
N TYR A 16 20.14 2.68 -16.08
CA TYR A 16 21.23 3.61 -15.82
C TYR A 16 22.15 3.74 -17.04
N GLN A 17 22.34 4.96 -17.51
CA GLN A 17 23.20 5.28 -18.64
C GLN A 17 24.61 5.62 -18.17
N SER A 18 25.60 5.53 -19.07
CA SER A 18 27.00 5.84 -18.75
C SER A 18 27.24 7.30 -18.37
N ASP A 19 26.32 8.20 -18.71
CA ASP A 19 26.36 9.62 -18.35
C ASP A 19 25.71 9.94 -16.99
N GLY A 20 25.28 8.91 -16.24
CA GLY A 20 24.63 9.05 -14.93
C GLY A 20 23.14 9.36 -14.99
N THR A 21 22.54 9.47 -16.18
CA THR A 21 21.09 9.62 -16.32
C THR A 21 20.36 8.28 -16.20
N ILE A 22 19.07 8.34 -15.85
CA ILE A 22 18.19 7.17 -15.78
C ILE A 22 17.22 7.25 -16.95
N LYS A 23 17.32 6.32 -17.89
CA LYS A 23 16.30 6.12 -18.92
C LYS A 23 15.30 5.08 -18.40
N ARG A 24 14.01 5.40 -18.35
CA ARG A 24 13.00 4.43 -17.92
C ARG A 24 12.52 3.57 -19.09
N LEU A 25 12.43 2.26 -18.84
CA LEU A 25 11.79 1.26 -19.68
C LEU A 25 10.28 1.46 -19.64
N LEU A 26 9.64 1.31 -20.80
CA LEU A 26 8.19 1.38 -20.93
C LEU A 26 7.55 0.01 -20.73
N ALA A 27 6.22 -0.01 -20.58
CA ALA A 27 5.45 -1.24 -20.40
C ALA A 27 5.79 -2.29 -21.48
N ARG A 28 5.89 -1.86 -22.75
CA ARG A 28 6.26 -2.72 -23.87
C ARG A 28 7.65 -3.36 -23.73
N ASP A 29 8.62 -2.64 -23.16
CA ASP A 29 10.00 -3.10 -23.05
C ASP A 29 10.07 -4.20 -21.97
N LEU A 30 9.36 -4.00 -20.86
CA LEU A 30 9.25 -4.96 -19.76
C LEU A 30 8.50 -6.24 -20.18
N ILE A 31 7.42 -6.10 -20.94
CA ILE A 31 6.67 -7.23 -21.52
C ILE A 31 7.58 -8.10 -22.38
N VAL A 32 8.37 -7.47 -23.27
CA VAL A 32 9.32 -8.20 -24.12
C VAL A 32 10.40 -8.88 -23.26
N SER A 33 10.99 -8.19 -22.28
CA SER A 33 12.05 -8.76 -21.43
C SER A 33 11.58 -9.90 -20.53
N SER A 34 10.29 -9.94 -20.17
CA SER A 34 9.69 -10.98 -19.32
C SER A 34 9.13 -12.16 -20.12
N GLY A 35 9.17 -12.11 -21.45
CA GLY A 35 8.63 -13.15 -22.33
C GLY A 35 7.10 -13.24 -22.35
N GLN A 36 6.40 -12.21 -21.86
CA GLN A 36 4.94 -12.20 -21.70
C GLN A 36 4.21 -11.60 -22.93
N ALA A 37 4.48 -12.13 -24.12
CA ALA A 37 4.09 -11.50 -25.39
C ALA A 37 2.57 -11.28 -25.60
N ASP A 38 1.71 -11.90 -24.79
CA ASP A 38 0.25 -11.77 -24.83
C ASP A 38 -0.31 -10.68 -23.89
N TRP A 39 0.55 -9.93 -23.21
CA TRP A 39 0.16 -8.86 -22.28
C TRP A 39 -0.18 -7.55 -22.99
N ILE A 40 -1.12 -6.80 -22.43
CA ILE A 40 -1.53 -5.47 -22.89
C ILE A 40 -0.88 -4.41 -21.99
N GLY A 41 0.13 -3.70 -22.49
CA GLY A 41 0.89 -2.73 -21.71
C GLY A 41 0.26 -1.34 -21.64
N HIS A 42 0.20 -0.77 -20.44
CA HIS A 42 -0.27 0.58 -20.15
C HIS A 42 0.77 1.32 -19.28
N ASP A 43 1.35 2.39 -19.79
CA ASP A 43 2.21 3.29 -19.01
C ASP A 43 1.32 4.29 -18.26
N ILE A 44 1.24 4.18 -16.93
CA ILE A 44 0.35 4.99 -16.09
C ILE A 44 1.05 6.28 -15.67
N ASP A 45 2.00 6.16 -14.77
CA ASP A 45 2.88 7.22 -14.28
C ASP A 45 4.24 6.53 -13.98
N PRO A 46 5.11 6.28 -14.98
CA PRO A 46 6.38 5.59 -14.76
C PRO A 46 7.38 6.51 -14.04
N VAL A 47 7.17 6.70 -12.74
CA VAL A 47 7.91 7.61 -11.84
C VAL A 47 8.74 6.85 -10.81
N ASP A 48 9.49 7.57 -9.96
CA ASP A 48 10.05 6.98 -8.75
C ASP A 48 8.89 6.67 -7.80
N SER A 49 8.94 5.56 -7.06
CA SER A 49 7.87 5.23 -6.11
C SER A 49 7.64 6.29 -5.05
N CYS A 50 8.66 7.09 -4.70
CA CYS A 50 8.52 8.20 -3.76
C CYS A 50 7.58 9.31 -4.25
N ASP A 51 7.35 9.39 -5.57
CA ASP A 51 6.47 10.37 -6.20
C ASP A 51 5.06 9.82 -6.47
N LEU A 52 4.78 8.54 -6.18
CA LEU A 52 3.46 7.95 -6.39
C LEU A 52 2.44 8.53 -5.40
N THR A 53 1.23 8.73 -5.90
CA THR A 53 0.12 9.30 -5.12
C THR A 53 -1.18 8.53 -5.35
N PHE A 54 -2.22 8.88 -4.60
CA PHE A 54 -3.57 8.38 -4.88
C PHE A 54 -4.04 8.65 -6.32
N ALA A 55 -3.59 9.75 -6.94
CA ALA A 55 -3.94 10.06 -8.32
C ALA A 55 -3.40 9.01 -9.30
N SER A 56 -2.17 8.51 -9.07
CA SER A 56 -1.57 7.45 -9.88
C SER A 56 -2.37 6.15 -9.79
N LEU A 57 -2.82 5.78 -8.59
CA LEU A 57 -3.68 4.61 -8.39
C LEU A 57 -5.08 4.79 -8.99
N CYS A 58 -5.71 5.95 -8.83
CA CYS A 58 -6.99 6.23 -9.50
C CYS A 58 -6.86 6.12 -11.02
N ARG A 59 -5.77 6.63 -11.62
CA ARG A 59 -5.51 6.49 -13.05
C ARG A 59 -5.34 5.03 -13.48
N ALA A 60 -4.57 4.25 -12.71
CA ALA A 60 -4.42 2.82 -12.95
C ALA A 60 -5.77 2.08 -12.93
N ARG A 61 -6.61 2.36 -11.92
CA ARG A 61 -7.98 1.82 -11.82
C ARG A 61 -8.86 2.24 -13.00
N ASP A 62 -8.81 3.50 -13.41
CA ASP A 62 -9.64 4.00 -14.52
C ASP A 62 -9.25 3.33 -15.84
N VAL A 63 -7.95 3.09 -16.07
CA VAL A 63 -7.46 2.26 -17.18
C VAL A 63 -8.01 0.84 -17.08
N MET A 64 -7.95 0.21 -15.91
CA MET A 64 -8.54 -1.13 -15.71
C MET A 64 -10.02 -1.14 -16.08
N ARG A 65 -10.81 -0.18 -15.60
CA ARG A 65 -12.26 -0.06 -15.89
C ARG A 65 -12.57 0.10 -17.38
N GLN A 66 -11.70 0.77 -18.12
CA GLN A 66 -11.84 0.99 -19.56
C GLN A 66 -11.38 -0.21 -20.39
N ASP A 67 -10.41 -0.98 -19.89
CA ASP A 67 -9.88 -2.19 -20.54
C ASP A 67 -10.95 -3.31 -20.52
N ARG A 68 -11.32 -3.77 -21.72
CA ARG A 68 -12.30 -4.85 -21.94
C ARG A 68 -11.68 -6.16 -22.41
N GLU A 69 -10.36 -6.22 -22.53
CA GLU A 69 -9.63 -7.37 -23.08
C GLU A 69 -8.92 -8.18 -22.00
N SER A 70 -8.44 -7.50 -20.96
CA SER A 70 -7.66 -8.07 -19.87
C SER A 70 -8.57 -8.74 -18.84
N GLU A 71 -8.26 -9.99 -18.50
CA GLU A 71 -8.98 -10.82 -17.52
C GLU A 71 -8.38 -10.70 -16.11
N ALA A 72 -7.13 -10.24 -16.01
CA ALA A 72 -6.43 -9.90 -14.77
C ALA A 72 -5.40 -8.80 -15.05
N PHE A 73 -4.86 -8.20 -14.00
CA PHE A 73 -3.85 -7.14 -14.11
C PHE A 73 -2.61 -7.44 -13.27
N VAL A 74 -1.46 -7.03 -13.81
CA VAL A 74 -0.21 -6.92 -13.07
C VAL A 74 0.18 -5.45 -13.03
N LEU A 75 0.41 -4.90 -11.84
CA LEU A 75 0.88 -3.53 -11.65
C LEU A 75 2.31 -3.55 -11.13
N CYS A 76 3.23 -2.87 -11.81
CA CYS A 76 4.58 -2.68 -11.28
C CYS A 76 4.76 -1.29 -10.67
N CYS A 77 5.45 -1.21 -9.54
CA CYS A 77 5.87 0.03 -8.90
C CYS A 77 7.24 -0.13 -8.23
N GLY A 78 7.82 0.97 -7.76
CA GLY A 78 9.05 0.93 -6.98
C GLY A 78 8.84 0.34 -5.59
N THR A 79 9.88 -0.31 -5.07
CA THR A 79 9.77 -1.08 -3.82
C THR A 79 9.57 -0.20 -2.58
N ASP A 80 9.97 1.07 -2.63
CA ASP A 80 9.90 1.98 -1.47
C ASP A 80 8.47 2.34 -1.07
N ALA A 81 7.56 2.48 -2.03
CA ALA A 81 6.14 2.74 -1.76
C ALA A 81 5.26 1.49 -1.90
N MET A 82 5.83 0.32 -2.18
CA MET A 82 5.04 -0.87 -2.54
C MET A 82 4.06 -1.29 -1.45
N GLU A 83 4.40 -1.14 -0.16
CA GLU A 83 3.48 -1.45 0.93
C GLU A 83 2.27 -0.51 0.98
N ASP A 84 2.47 0.76 0.65
CA ASP A 84 1.43 1.78 0.62
C ASP A 84 0.54 1.60 -0.61
N VAL A 85 1.17 1.37 -1.77
CA VAL A 85 0.49 1.09 -3.04
C VAL A 85 -0.35 -0.19 -2.94
N ALA A 86 0.18 -1.25 -2.33
CA ALA A 86 -0.55 -2.50 -2.13
C ALA A 86 -1.77 -2.33 -1.24
N TYR A 87 -1.63 -1.62 -0.11
CA TYR A 87 -2.75 -1.37 0.79
C TYR A 87 -3.80 -0.45 0.17
N ALA A 88 -3.38 0.63 -0.49
CA ALA A 88 -4.29 1.53 -1.19
C ALA A 88 -5.02 0.83 -2.34
N ALA A 89 -4.34 -0.02 -3.13
CA ALA A 89 -4.97 -0.84 -4.17
C ALA A 89 -6.00 -1.82 -3.59
N ALA A 90 -5.72 -2.45 -2.45
CA ALA A 90 -6.66 -3.35 -1.78
C ALA A 90 -7.98 -2.66 -1.37
N LEU A 91 -7.93 -1.35 -1.09
CA LEU A 91 -9.09 -0.52 -0.75
C LEU A 91 -9.77 0.09 -1.98
N LEU A 92 -9.01 0.57 -2.96
CA LEU A 92 -9.51 1.45 -4.03
C LEU A 92 -9.78 0.76 -5.37
N PHE A 93 -9.20 -0.41 -5.62
CA PHE A 93 -9.41 -1.12 -6.87
C PHE A 93 -10.70 -1.93 -6.83
N ASP A 94 -11.36 -2.00 -7.98
CA ASP A 94 -12.46 -2.95 -8.18
C ASP A 94 -11.92 -4.39 -8.07
N ARG A 95 -12.75 -5.31 -7.59
CA ARG A 95 -12.39 -6.72 -7.37
C ARG A 95 -12.99 -7.65 -8.41
N ASP A 96 -13.48 -7.12 -9.53
CA ASP A 96 -14.05 -7.90 -10.62
C ASP A 96 -12.98 -8.76 -11.33
N ARG A 97 -11.74 -8.28 -11.38
CA ARG A 97 -10.59 -8.95 -11.99
C ARG A 97 -9.39 -8.99 -11.04
N PRO A 98 -8.65 -10.11 -10.96
CA PRO A 98 -7.49 -10.20 -10.09
C PRO A 98 -6.44 -9.13 -10.39
N VAL A 99 -5.81 -8.60 -9.35
CA VAL A 99 -4.70 -7.66 -9.46
C VAL A 99 -3.52 -8.14 -8.64
N VAL A 100 -2.35 -8.25 -9.28
CA VAL A 100 -1.09 -8.58 -8.62
C VAL A 100 -0.13 -7.41 -8.74
N LEU A 101 0.39 -6.94 -7.61
CA LEU A 101 1.43 -5.92 -7.57
C LEU A 101 2.81 -6.57 -7.55
N THR A 102 3.78 -5.91 -8.18
CA THR A 102 5.17 -6.35 -8.19
C THR A 102 6.15 -5.20 -8.43
N GLY A 103 7.43 -5.52 -8.53
CA GLY A 103 8.52 -4.57 -8.83
C GLY A 103 9.84 -5.31 -8.99
N ALA A 104 10.94 -4.60 -8.74
CA ALA A 104 12.29 -5.17 -8.78
C ALA A 104 13.17 -4.49 -7.74
N ALA A 105 14.14 -5.22 -7.19
CA ALA A 105 15.19 -4.65 -6.35
C ALA A 105 16.43 -4.27 -7.18
N ILE A 106 16.60 -4.88 -8.36
CA ILE A 106 17.71 -4.63 -9.28
C ILE A 106 17.18 -3.87 -10.50
N PRO A 107 17.87 -2.81 -10.97
CA PRO A 107 17.43 -2.02 -12.11
C PRO A 107 17.13 -2.85 -13.36
N GLY A 108 16.03 -2.56 -14.05
CA GLY A 108 15.58 -3.32 -15.21
C GLY A 108 16.57 -3.38 -16.38
N GLY A 109 17.40 -2.36 -16.54
CA GLY A 109 18.48 -2.34 -17.55
C GLY A 109 19.71 -3.19 -17.20
N HIS A 110 19.76 -3.76 -15.99
CA HIS A 110 20.90 -4.55 -15.52
C HIS A 110 20.82 -6.01 -16.01
N ALA A 111 21.97 -6.62 -16.32
CA ALA A 111 22.03 -7.99 -16.82
C ALA A 111 21.44 -9.04 -15.86
N ASN A 112 21.53 -8.76 -14.56
CA ASN A 112 20.98 -9.61 -13.49
C ASN A 112 19.68 -9.05 -12.90
N ALA A 113 18.88 -8.32 -13.69
CA ALA A 113 17.60 -7.80 -13.23
C ALA A 113 16.68 -8.92 -12.71
N ASP A 114 16.04 -8.71 -11.57
CA ASP A 114 15.05 -9.62 -10.97
C ASP A 114 13.62 -9.38 -11.50
N GLY A 115 13.39 -8.23 -12.12
CA GLY A 115 12.10 -7.83 -12.72
C GLY A 115 11.46 -8.89 -13.63
N PRO A 116 12.17 -9.49 -14.60
CA PRO A 116 11.60 -10.53 -15.46
C PRO A 116 11.02 -11.73 -14.70
N ARG A 117 11.70 -12.22 -13.65
CA ARG A 117 11.19 -13.32 -12.82
C ARG A 117 9.99 -12.85 -11.99
N ASN A 118 10.06 -11.67 -11.37
CA ASN A 118 8.96 -11.12 -10.58
C ASN A 118 7.68 -10.91 -11.43
N LEU A 119 7.83 -10.49 -12.70
CA LEU A 119 6.70 -10.36 -13.65
C LEU A 119 6.11 -11.72 -14.02
N ALA A 120 6.96 -12.74 -14.29
CA ALA A 120 6.49 -14.09 -14.55
C ALA A 120 5.73 -14.67 -13.35
N ASP A 121 6.28 -14.54 -12.14
CA ASP A 121 5.62 -14.92 -10.89
C ASP A 121 4.27 -14.24 -10.71
N SER A 122 4.21 -12.93 -10.99
CA SER A 122 2.97 -12.16 -10.94
C SER A 122 1.94 -12.68 -11.94
N ALA A 123 2.39 -13.11 -13.12
CA ALA A 123 1.55 -13.77 -14.11
C ALA A 123 0.92 -15.04 -13.53
N HIS A 124 1.73 -15.94 -12.99
CA HIS A 124 1.28 -17.21 -12.41
C HIS A 124 0.27 -16.97 -11.30
N LEU A 125 0.53 -16.02 -10.40
CA LEU A 125 -0.40 -15.65 -9.34
C LEU A 125 -1.70 -15.08 -9.91
N ALA A 126 -1.63 -14.16 -10.86
CA ALA A 126 -2.83 -13.57 -11.47
C ALA A 126 -3.73 -14.64 -12.12
N ARG A 127 -3.14 -15.70 -12.71
CA ARG A 127 -3.90 -16.82 -13.29
C ARG A 127 -4.53 -17.75 -12.25
N ALA A 128 -3.95 -17.81 -11.04
CA ALA A 128 -4.39 -18.69 -9.96
C ALA A 128 -5.45 -18.05 -9.05
N LEU A 129 -5.55 -16.72 -9.06
CA LEU A 129 -6.52 -16.00 -8.23
C LEU A 129 -7.94 -16.05 -8.83
N PRO A 130 -8.97 -16.29 -8.01
CA PRO A 130 -10.35 -16.20 -8.47
C PRO A 130 -10.77 -14.74 -8.70
N GLN A 131 -11.77 -14.52 -9.55
CA GLN A 131 -12.49 -13.24 -9.58
C GLN A 131 -13.06 -12.94 -8.18
N GLY A 132 -13.09 -11.67 -7.79
CA GLY A 132 -13.44 -11.25 -6.43
C GLY A 132 -12.24 -11.19 -5.47
N ALA A 133 -11.10 -11.77 -5.83
CA ALA A 133 -9.89 -11.68 -5.01
C ALA A 133 -9.43 -10.23 -4.86
N GLY A 134 -9.10 -9.83 -3.63
CA GLY A 134 -8.40 -8.58 -3.37
C GLY A 134 -6.98 -8.61 -3.93
N ALA A 135 -6.39 -7.43 -4.11
CA ALA A 135 -5.02 -7.29 -4.60
C ALA A 135 -4.00 -8.00 -3.70
N LEU A 136 -3.00 -8.65 -4.29
CA LEU A 136 -1.86 -9.27 -3.60
C LEU A 136 -0.54 -8.78 -4.19
N VAL A 137 0.56 -9.00 -3.47
CA VAL A 137 1.91 -8.68 -3.97
C VAL A 137 2.65 -9.99 -4.28
N ALA A 138 3.25 -10.10 -5.47
CA ALA A 138 4.18 -11.17 -5.81
C ALA A 138 5.60 -10.59 -5.95
N PHE A 139 6.54 -11.06 -5.14
CA PHE A 139 7.90 -10.55 -5.14
C PHE A 139 8.89 -11.63 -4.68
N ALA A 140 9.94 -11.88 -5.48
CA ALA A 140 10.99 -12.85 -5.18
C ALA A 140 10.44 -14.24 -4.76
N GLY A 141 9.50 -14.79 -5.55
CA GLY A 141 8.89 -16.11 -5.31
C GLY A 141 7.95 -16.18 -4.09
N ARG A 142 7.63 -15.06 -3.44
CA ARG A 142 6.71 -15.00 -2.29
C ARG A 142 5.48 -14.19 -2.61
N ILE A 143 4.37 -14.56 -2.00
CA ILE A 143 3.08 -13.89 -2.10
C ILE A 143 2.81 -13.19 -0.78
N PHE A 144 2.52 -11.89 -0.79
CA PHE A 144 2.31 -11.12 0.42
C PHE A 144 0.91 -10.53 0.50
N ASP A 145 0.43 -10.46 1.74
CA ASP A 145 -0.78 -9.77 2.14
C ASP A 145 -0.58 -8.24 2.08
N PRO A 146 -1.46 -7.49 1.39
CA PRO A 146 -1.31 -6.04 1.24
C PRO A 146 -1.46 -5.27 2.56
N VAL A 147 -2.13 -5.83 3.57
CA VAL A 147 -2.31 -5.20 4.89
C VAL A 147 -1.04 -5.32 5.70
N SER A 148 -0.37 -6.46 5.61
CA SER A 148 0.70 -6.84 6.52
C SER A 148 2.11 -6.62 5.95
N ILE A 149 2.25 -6.55 4.62
CA ILE A 149 3.55 -6.38 3.95
C ILE A 149 4.23 -5.06 4.36
N VAL A 150 5.53 -5.10 4.61
CA VAL A 150 6.38 -3.93 4.89
C VAL A 150 7.73 -4.12 4.24
N LYS A 151 8.35 -3.05 3.74
CA LYS A 151 9.77 -3.07 3.35
C LYS A 151 10.64 -3.04 4.62
N VAL A 152 11.20 -4.19 4.99
CA VAL A 152 12.01 -4.37 6.20
C VAL A 152 13.52 -4.25 5.93
N TRP A 153 13.95 -4.42 4.67
CA TRP A 153 15.34 -4.22 4.25
C TRP A 153 15.42 -3.22 3.10
N PRO A 154 16.17 -2.11 3.22
CA PRO A 154 16.19 -1.08 2.18
C PRO A 154 16.84 -1.53 0.86
N GLN A 155 17.77 -2.51 0.91
CA GLN A 155 18.66 -2.86 -0.20
C GLN A 155 18.71 -4.38 -0.51
N ALA A 156 17.95 -5.21 0.20
CA ALA A 156 17.97 -6.65 -0.05
C ALA A 156 17.18 -7.00 -1.32
N ILE A 157 17.61 -8.05 -2.04
CA ILE A 157 16.90 -8.56 -3.21
C ILE A 157 15.48 -8.99 -2.85
N GLN A 158 15.26 -9.52 -1.65
CA GLN A 158 13.93 -9.73 -1.10
C GLN A 158 13.78 -8.81 0.12
N PRO A 159 13.19 -7.60 -0.06
CA PRO A 159 13.22 -6.58 0.97
C PRO A 159 12.01 -6.62 1.91
N PHE A 160 11.02 -7.47 1.63
CA PHE A 160 9.71 -7.43 2.27
C PHE A 160 9.55 -8.44 3.42
N GLY A 161 8.72 -8.08 4.39
CA GLY A 161 8.34 -8.94 5.50
C GLY A 161 7.13 -8.34 6.22
N PRO A 162 6.87 -8.76 7.46
CA PRO A 162 7.42 -9.93 8.15
C PRO A 162 7.00 -11.25 7.46
N GLU A 163 7.51 -12.38 7.94
CA GLU A 163 7.08 -13.72 7.49
C GLU A 163 5.58 -13.95 7.68
N THR A 164 4.98 -13.31 8.70
CA THR A 164 3.53 -13.38 8.95
C THR A 164 2.70 -12.66 7.89
N ALA A 165 3.31 -11.82 7.04
CA ALA A 165 2.64 -11.23 5.88
C ALA A 165 2.63 -12.16 4.66
N ILE A 166 3.37 -13.28 4.69
CA ILE A 166 3.45 -14.22 3.57
C ILE A 166 2.17 -15.06 3.52
N ARG A 167 1.49 -14.99 2.37
CA ARG A 167 0.26 -15.74 2.04
C ARG A 167 0.51 -16.91 1.13
N GLY A 168 1.76 -17.20 0.80
CA GLY A 168 2.08 -18.26 -0.13
C GLY A 168 3.43 -18.09 -0.80
N SER A 169 3.72 -19.01 -1.71
CA SER A 169 4.91 -19.00 -2.54
C SER A 169 4.59 -19.35 -3.99
N ILE A 170 5.53 -19.02 -4.85
CA ILE A 170 5.53 -19.34 -6.27
C ILE A 170 6.85 -20.07 -6.53
N GLU A 171 6.77 -21.38 -6.65
CA GLU A 171 7.92 -22.26 -6.71
C GLU A 171 7.79 -23.18 -7.92
N ALA A 172 8.82 -23.25 -8.77
CA ALA A 172 8.76 -23.97 -10.05
C ALA A 172 7.49 -23.62 -10.84
N ASP A 173 7.12 -22.34 -10.82
CA ASP A 173 5.97 -21.75 -11.51
C ASP A 173 4.59 -22.26 -10.99
N ILE A 174 4.59 -22.91 -9.82
CA ILE A 174 3.41 -23.39 -9.11
C ILE A 174 3.08 -22.43 -7.97
N VAL A 175 1.85 -21.93 -7.98
CA VAL A 175 1.30 -21.06 -6.93
C VAL A 175 0.75 -21.90 -5.79
N THR A 176 1.22 -21.65 -4.57
CA THR A 176 0.65 -22.21 -3.34
C THR A 176 0.18 -21.08 -2.44
N LEU A 177 -1.12 -21.02 -2.13
CA LEU A 177 -1.72 -20.01 -1.25
C LEU A 177 -2.13 -20.60 0.10
N THR A 178 -1.92 -19.84 1.18
CA THR A 178 -2.31 -20.16 2.55
C THR A 178 -3.41 -19.21 3.04
N GLY A 179 -4.58 -19.78 3.33
CA GLY A 179 -5.77 -19.08 3.84
C GLY A 179 -6.51 -18.21 2.80
N SER A 180 -7.71 -17.75 3.16
CA SER A 180 -8.64 -17.03 2.27
C SER A 180 -9.00 -15.63 2.79
N GLY A 181 -8.01 -14.86 3.26
CA GLY A 181 -8.24 -13.59 3.95
C GLY A 181 -7.85 -12.43 3.06
N THR A 182 -8.83 -11.67 2.59
CA THR A 182 -8.66 -10.36 1.95
C THR A 182 -9.18 -9.28 2.88
N VAL A 183 -8.82 -8.02 2.64
CA VAL A 183 -9.49 -6.89 3.29
C VAL A 183 -10.97 -6.90 2.89
N ASP A 184 -11.90 -7.00 3.83
CA ASP A 184 -13.34 -7.01 3.49
C ASP A 184 -13.82 -5.62 3.05
N ASP A 185 -13.26 -4.55 3.62
CA ASP A 185 -13.59 -3.17 3.28
C ASP A 185 -13.19 -2.82 1.83
N SER A 186 -14.07 -2.14 1.12
CA SER A 186 -13.83 -1.58 -0.22
C SER A 186 -14.32 -0.14 -0.30
N TYR A 187 -13.54 0.68 -0.99
CA TYR A 187 -13.75 2.11 -1.24
C TYR A 187 -13.58 2.41 -2.74
N ALA A 188 -13.84 1.41 -3.61
CA ALA A 188 -13.64 1.51 -5.05
C ALA A 188 -14.54 2.58 -5.71
N GLU A 189 -15.60 3.03 -5.04
CA GLU A 189 -16.46 4.11 -5.50
C GLU A 189 -15.77 5.48 -5.46
N LEU A 190 -14.76 5.68 -4.59
CA LEU A 190 -14.12 6.97 -4.37
C LEU A 190 -13.27 7.42 -5.57
N ASP A 191 -13.33 8.70 -5.91
CA ASP A 191 -12.50 9.28 -6.96
C ASP A 191 -11.37 10.13 -6.37
N VAL A 192 -10.42 10.55 -7.20
CA VAL A 192 -9.25 11.34 -6.74
C VAL A 192 -9.65 12.59 -5.95
N SER A 193 -10.79 13.21 -6.29
CA SER A 193 -11.34 14.37 -5.58
C SER A 193 -11.84 14.07 -4.16
N ASP A 194 -12.10 12.81 -3.84
CA ASP A 194 -12.52 12.38 -2.50
C ASP A 194 -11.30 12.11 -1.59
N LEU A 195 -10.10 11.96 -2.15
CA LEU A 195 -8.88 11.52 -1.45
C LEU A 195 -7.96 12.69 -1.03
N GLY A 196 -8.53 13.89 -0.89
CA GLY A 196 -7.80 15.13 -0.58
C GLY A 196 -7.56 15.42 0.91
N ALA A 197 -7.96 14.52 1.81
CA ALA A 197 -7.86 14.75 3.26
C ALA A 197 -6.38 14.90 3.72
N ARG A 198 -6.11 15.97 4.46
CA ARG A 198 -4.79 16.28 5.04
C ARG A 198 -4.61 15.54 6.34
N VAL A 199 -4.13 14.30 6.24
CA VAL A 199 -3.84 13.45 7.41
C VAL A 199 -2.34 13.45 7.70
N ALA A 200 -1.95 13.83 8.92
CA ALA A 200 -0.56 13.76 9.38
C ALA A 200 -0.26 12.43 10.09
N ILE A 201 0.99 11.97 10.03
CA ILE A 201 1.51 10.95 10.96
C ILE A 201 2.39 11.65 11.99
N VAL A 202 2.04 11.51 13.26
CA VAL A 202 2.85 11.99 14.39
C VAL A 202 3.52 10.79 15.05
N THR A 203 4.83 10.69 14.90
CA THR A 203 5.58 9.52 15.38
C THR A 203 6.16 9.77 16.76
N GLU A 204 5.84 8.89 17.72
CA GLU A 204 6.43 8.91 19.04
C GLU A 204 7.93 8.55 18.99
N THR A 205 8.78 9.46 19.47
CA THR A 205 10.24 9.30 19.50
C THR A 205 10.78 9.28 20.92
N PHE A 206 12.09 9.10 21.08
CA PHE A 206 12.74 9.26 22.38
C PHE A 206 12.90 10.75 22.69
N GLY A 207 12.18 11.24 23.71
CA GLY A 207 12.13 12.64 24.09
C GLY A 207 10.82 13.33 23.70
N ALA A 208 10.82 14.66 23.75
CA ALA A 208 9.68 15.50 23.40
C ALA A 208 9.41 15.49 21.89
N LEU A 209 8.14 15.47 21.51
CA LEU A 209 7.74 15.80 20.15
C LEU A 209 7.97 17.29 19.90
N VAL A 210 8.65 17.62 18.81
CA VAL A 210 8.93 19.00 18.39
C VAL A 210 8.38 19.20 16.97
N GLY A 211 7.91 20.41 16.67
CA GLY A 211 7.43 20.76 15.33
C GLY A 211 6.11 20.08 14.93
N LEU A 212 5.18 19.94 15.87
CA LEU A 212 3.85 19.39 15.58
C LEU A 212 3.08 20.29 14.60
N PRO A 213 2.32 19.71 13.65
CA PRO A 213 1.51 20.48 12.71
C PRO A 213 0.36 21.21 13.42
N ALA A 214 -0.06 22.34 12.85
CA ALA A 214 -1.23 23.07 13.33
C ALA A 214 -2.50 22.24 13.09
N ILE A 215 -3.27 21.96 14.14
CA ILE A 215 -4.49 21.13 14.07
C ILE A 215 -5.50 21.71 13.08
N SER A 216 -5.62 23.04 12.99
CA SER A 216 -6.50 23.74 12.05
C SER A 216 -6.17 23.49 10.57
N GLU A 217 -4.98 22.96 10.28
CA GLU A 217 -4.52 22.65 8.92
C GLU A 217 -4.61 21.15 8.60
N LEU A 218 -5.24 20.36 9.46
CA LEU A 218 -5.37 18.91 9.27
C LEU A 218 -6.85 18.51 9.27
N ASP A 219 -7.12 17.41 8.58
CA ASP A 219 -8.42 16.73 8.60
C ASP A 219 -8.36 15.46 9.47
N GLY A 220 -7.16 15.03 9.88
CA GLY A 220 -6.96 13.91 10.79
C GLY A 220 -5.49 13.72 11.18
N ILE A 221 -5.26 12.94 12.24
CA ILE A 221 -3.93 12.57 12.71
C ILE A 221 -3.87 11.05 12.92
N VAL A 222 -2.76 10.43 12.53
CA VAL A 222 -2.38 9.09 12.97
C VAL A 222 -1.21 9.21 13.93
N VAL A 223 -1.36 8.78 15.17
CA VAL A 223 -0.24 8.73 16.12
C VAL A 223 0.46 7.39 16.02
N ALA A 224 1.71 7.39 15.56
CA ALA A 224 2.56 6.20 15.53
C ALA A 224 3.19 6.00 16.91
N GLY A 225 2.44 5.39 17.83
CA GLY A 225 2.85 5.17 19.21
C GLY A 225 4.00 4.16 19.35
N LYS A 226 4.65 4.14 20.52
CA LYS A 226 5.72 3.18 20.85
C LYS A 226 5.15 1.79 21.08
N GLY A 227 5.75 0.78 20.45
CA GLY A 227 5.45 -0.63 20.70
C GLY A 227 3.98 -0.96 20.49
N ALA A 228 3.25 -1.08 21.59
CA ALA A 228 1.83 -1.38 21.63
C ALA A 228 0.89 -0.18 21.33
N GLY A 229 1.44 0.99 20.98
CA GLY A 229 0.68 2.25 20.84
C GLY A 229 0.85 3.20 22.03
N GLY A 230 1.90 3.06 22.84
CA GLY A 230 2.12 3.96 23.98
C GLY A 230 2.62 5.34 23.53
N PHE A 231 2.13 6.40 24.17
CA PHE A 231 2.57 7.78 23.98
C PHE A 231 2.90 8.44 25.31
N SER A 232 3.68 9.51 25.27
CA SER A 232 4.12 10.22 26.48
C SER A 232 3.02 11.10 27.10
N ALA A 233 3.14 11.44 28.38
CA ALA A 233 2.25 12.41 29.04
C ALA A 233 2.36 13.81 28.42
N GLN A 234 3.50 14.14 27.79
CA GLN A 234 3.66 15.39 27.05
C GLN A 234 2.84 15.38 25.76
N SER A 235 2.84 14.26 25.03
CA SER A 235 2.05 14.08 23.82
C SER A 235 0.55 14.06 24.11
N GLU A 236 0.15 13.58 25.30
CA GLU A 236 -1.24 13.49 25.73
C GLU A 236 -2.00 14.81 25.61
N SER A 237 -1.41 15.94 26.03
CA SER A 237 -2.07 17.25 25.93
C SER A 237 -2.43 17.60 24.50
N PHE A 238 -1.48 17.43 23.57
CA PHE A 238 -1.69 17.71 22.15
C PHE A 238 -2.71 16.76 21.52
N LEU A 239 -2.59 15.44 21.81
CA LEU A 239 -3.48 14.43 21.24
C LEU A 239 -4.92 14.60 21.73
N SER A 240 -5.09 14.95 23.01
CA SER A 240 -6.39 15.25 23.61
C SER A 240 -7.04 16.47 22.97
N GLU A 241 -6.29 17.58 22.83
CA GLU A 241 -6.77 18.79 22.17
C GLU A 241 -7.17 18.50 20.71
N ALA A 242 -6.30 17.82 19.95
CA ALA A 242 -6.59 17.46 18.57
C ALA A 242 -7.84 16.59 18.41
N ALA A 243 -8.06 15.63 19.32
CA ALA A 243 -9.21 14.74 19.30
C ALA A 243 -10.55 15.47 19.52
N THR A 244 -10.55 16.69 20.06
CA THR A 244 -11.75 17.52 20.15
C THR A 244 -12.15 18.19 18.83
N HIS A 245 -11.25 18.21 17.84
CA HIS A 245 -11.43 18.93 16.57
C HIS A 245 -11.46 18.00 15.36
N ILE A 246 -10.59 16.98 15.33
CA ILE A 246 -10.37 16.09 14.19
C ILE A 246 -10.19 14.65 14.66
N PRO A 247 -10.45 13.63 13.82
CA PRO A 247 -10.15 12.25 14.17
C PRO A 247 -8.65 12.06 14.41
N VAL A 248 -8.32 11.51 15.58
CA VAL A 248 -6.96 11.12 15.95
C VAL A 248 -6.92 9.61 16.15
N VAL A 249 -6.25 8.90 15.24
CA VAL A 249 -6.17 7.43 15.21
C VAL A 249 -4.94 6.95 15.95
N LEU A 250 -5.14 6.04 16.90
CA LEU A 250 -4.06 5.33 17.57
C LEU A 250 -3.46 4.26 16.66
N SER A 251 -2.18 4.39 16.33
CA SER A 251 -1.39 3.37 15.62
C SER A 251 -0.09 3.09 16.38
N THR A 252 0.85 2.41 15.72
CA THR A 252 2.18 2.09 16.22
C THR A 252 3.25 2.43 15.20
N ARG A 253 4.44 2.80 15.69
CA ARG A 253 5.66 2.91 14.88
C ARG A 253 6.28 1.55 14.57
N CYS A 254 5.80 0.46 15.19
CA CYS A 254 6.18 -0.88 14.81
C CYS A 254 5.73 -1.15 13.38
N ALA A 255 6.62 -1.76 12.58
CA ALA A 255 6.36 -2.10 11.19
C ALA A 255 5.12 -2.99 11.02
N HIS A 256 4.93 -3.96 11.92
CA HIS A 256 3.88 -4.97 11.82
C HIS A 256 3.37 -5.39 13.20
N GLY A 257 2.30 -6.17 13.18
CA GLY A 257 1.65 -6.74 14.36
C GLY A 257 0.41 -5.96 14.79
N PHE A 258 -0.40 -6.59 15.64
CA PHE A 258 -1.57 -5.93 16.21
C PHE A 258 -1.13 -4.91 17.26
N ARG A 259 -1.70 -3.69 17.22
CA ARG A 259 -1.75 -2.86 18.43
C ARG A 259 -2.54 -3.61 19.50
N VAL A 260 -2.41 -3.20 20.75
CA VAL A 260 -3.03 -3.94 21.86
C VAL A 260 -4.51 -4.18 21.59
N ASN A 261 -4.85 -5.46 21.65
CA ASN A 261 -6.20 -5.96 21.62
C ASN A 261 -6.98 -5.41 22.84
N PRO A 262 -8.20 -4.86 22.66
CA PRO A 262 -9.03 -4.38 23.76
C PRO A 262 -9.26 -5.42 24.86
N ALA A 263 -9.20 -6.72 24.52
CA ALA A 263 -9.34 -7.82 25.48
C ALA A 263 -8.15 -7.99 26.44
N VAL A 264 -7.01 -7.33 26.19
CA VAL A 264 -5.79 -7.45 27.02
C VAL A 264 -5.50 -6.14 27.77
N THR A 265 -6.43 -5.18 27.76
CA THR A 265 -6.44 -3.89 28.51
C THR A 265 -5.04 -3.43 28.89
N LYS A 266 -4.27 -3.00 27.89
CA LYS A 266 -3.02 -2.29 28.16
C LYS A 266 -3.37 -0.82 28.32
N TYR A 267 -2.82 -0.20 29.36
CA TYR A 267 -2.99 1.22 29.69
C TYR A 267 -3.02 2.18 28.50
N ALA A 268 -2.26 1.92 27.42
CA ALA A 268 -2.24 2.77 26.24
C ALA A 268 -3.57 2.79 25.46
N TYR A 269 -4.26 1.65 25.31
CA TYR A 269 -5.52 1.56 24.57
C TYR A 269 -6.63 2.32 25.31
N ASP A 270 -6.86 1.98 26.58
CA ASP A 270 -7.91 2.61 27.39
C ASP A 270 -7.64 4.10 27.58
N ARG A 271 -6.37 4.48 27.77
CA ARG A 271 -5.99 5.89 27.87
C ARG A 271 -6.27 6.64 26.58
N ALA A 272 -5.90 6.10 25.41
CA ALA A 272 -6.21 6.71 24.12
C ALA A 272 -7.73 6.87 23.94
N HIS A 273 -8.49 5.81 24.23
CA HIS A 273 -9.94 5.83 24.13
C HIS A 273 -10.56 6.90 25.04
N ASN A 274 -10.12 6.99 26.29
CA ASN A 274 -10.58 7.99 27.25
C ASN A 274 -10.23 9.44 26.86
N LEU A 275 -9.19 9.62 26.04
CA LEU A 275 -8.80 10.91 25.46
C LEU A 275 -9.56 11.23 24.16
N GLY A 276 -10.47 10.35 23.71
CA GLY A 276 -11.26 10.55 22.50
C GLY A 276 -10.57 10.09 21.21
N LEU A 277 -9.45 9.37 21.29
CA LEU A 277 -8.79 8.81 20.10
C LEU A 277 -9.58 7.64 19.53
N VAL A 278 -9.49 7.46 18.21
CA VAL A 278 -9.98 6.28 17.49
C VAL A 278 -9.03 5.12 17.74
N THR A 279 -9.51 4.08 18.42
CA THR A 279 -8.71 2.93 18.85
C THR A 279 -9.08 1.61 18.18
N ALA A 280 -10.26 1.54 17.54
CA ALA A 280 -10.80 0.35 16.88
C ALA A 280 -10.85 0.51 15.36
N GLY A 281 -10.81 -0.60 14.62
CA GLY A 281 -10.99 -0.62 13.16
C GLY A 281 -9.69 -0.46 12.35
N TYR A 282 -8.59 -0.08 13.00
CA TYR A 282 -7.28 0.11 12.34
C TYR A 282 -6.29 -1.02 12.68
N ASP A 283 -6.79 -2.16 13.14
CA ASP A 283 -5.99 -3.17 13.84
C ASP A 283 -5.06 -3.89 12.86
N GLY A 284 -3.81 -4.11 13.27
CA GLY A 284 -2.78 -4.67 12.38
C GLY A 284 -2.20 -3.68 11.38
N LEU A 285 -2.70 -2.45 11.29
CA LEU A 285 -2.16 -1.42 10.41
C LEU A 285 -1.00 -0.68 11.06
N ASN A 286 0.13 -0.60 10.35
CA ASN A 286 1.18 0.36 10.67
C ASN A 286 0.69 1.80 10.42
N ALA A 287 1.45 2.79 10.86
CA ALA A 287 1.03 4.19 10.76
C ALA A 287 0.79 4.67 9.32
N SER A 288 1.57 4.16 8.34
CA SER A 288 1.40 4.53 6.94
C SER A 288 0.07 4.02 6.37
N LYS A 289 -0.23 2.75 6.59
CA LYS A 289 -1.50 2.13 6.17
C LYS A 289 -2.69 2.70 6.94
N ALA A 290 -2.55 2.98 8.23
CA ALA A 290 -3.59 3.64 9.01
C ALA A 290 -3.91 5.04 8.46
N ARG A 291 -2.90 5.78 7.99
CA ARG A 291 -3.10 7.07 7.32
C ARG A 291 -3.87 6.91 6.01
N ILE A 292 -3.51 5.92 5.18
CA ILE A 292 -4.23 5.62 3.94
C ILE A 292 -5.71 5.31 4.24
N ARG A 293 -5.97 4.46 5.24
CA ARG A 293 -7.33 4.10 5.67
C ARG A 293 -8.13 5.32 6.12
N LEU A 294 -7.56 6.18 6.96
CA LEU A 294 -8.24 7.37 7.45
C LEU A 294 -8.59 8.33 6.31
N ILE A 295 -7.71 8.48 5.32
CA ILE A 295 -7.96 9.32 4.13
C ILE A 295 -9.18 8.80 3.35
N VAL A 296 -9.28 7.50 3.09
CA VAL A 296 -10.43 6.94 2.35
C VAL A 296 -11.73 7.00 3.16
N GLU A 297 -11.67 6.79 4.47
CA GLU A 297 -12.84 6.90 5.36
C GLU A 297 -13.39 8.33 5.40
N LEU A 298 -12.51 9.33 5.52
CA LEU A 298 -12.87 10.74 5.44
C LEU A 298 -13.44 11.12 4.07
N GLY A 299 -12.85 10.62 2.99
CA GLY A 299 -13.34 10.82 1.62
C GLY A 299 -14.77 10.32 1.45
N ARG A 300 -15.06 9.09 1.93
CA ARG A 300 -16.38 8.48 1.88
C ARG A 300 -17.42 9.24 2.71
N ALA A 301 -17.05 9.67 3.91
CA ALA A 301 -17.92 10.48 4.77
C ALA A 301 -18.29 11.81 4.09
N ASN A 302 -17.30 12.51 3.52
CA ASN A 302 -17.50 13.77 2.81
C ASN A 302 -18.37 13.62 1.56
N ARG A 303 -18.18 12.55 0.78
CA ARG A 303 -19.01 12.25 -0.39
C ARG A 303 -20.46 12.00 -0.01
N SER A 304 -20.68 11.20 1.04
CA SER A 304 -22.01 10.89 1.57
C SER A 304 -22.74 12.16 2.04
N ALA A 305 -22.03 13.05 2.73
CA ALA A 305 -22.57 14.33 3.18
C ALA A 305 -22.94 15.29 2.02
N LYS A 306 -22.21 15.22 0.89
CA LYS A 306 -22.55 15.99 -0.33
C LYS A 306 -23.75 15.40 -1.07
N ALA A 307 -23.88 14.08 -1.12
CA ALA A 307 -24.98 13.40 -1.81
C ALA A 307 -26.33 13.52 -1.09
N GLY A 308 -26.32 13.76 0.23
CA GLY A 308 -27.52 14.00 1.03
C GLY A 308 -27.99 15.47 1.08
N ARG A 309 -27.28 16.39 0.40
CA ARG A 309 -27.67 17.80 0.21
C ARG A 309 -28.29 18.00 -1.16
#